data_AF-A0A7K2J947-F1
#
_entry.id   AF-A0A7K2J947-F1
#
_cell.length_a   1.000
_cell.length_b   1.000
_cell.length_c   1.000
_cell.angle_alpha   90.00
_cell.angle_beta   90.00
_cell.angle_gamma   90.00
#
_symmetry.space_group_name_H-M   'P 1'
#
loop_
_entity.id
_entity.type
_entity.pdbx_description
1 polymer ?
#
loop_
_entity_poly.entity_id
_entity_poly.type
_entity_poly.pdbx_seq_one_letter_code
_entity_poly.pdbx_strand_id
1 'polypeptide(L)'
;MDRPADRGDGHHVRRPAHHRTGGHPVRTGESALSPWPWDQAAYPVLADGGHDRVTALLPDGTTWELDADEFAEVVAADLTRHPLPERAPIVLAVPSAGDRYLDLPRKLAERTGRTVWVHTGLAQRNPDPAATSTIGVLHRDGLPDGTWLPVRPGLAPDPDDDAPAWHREVLTQPIVSSHTGEQIGRSFHHPAELVGPRETYGDLDRMSFYVHWDAATNAYSGKLPMRDPGPADKAYRLAGHGLPGGLSLPLADGSDRAVDKHEAAGWLRRRKSLSSLPKDHWVDLVICHSGAPAQGAAQDVAQLSGPLPVPFTADPLGDDALSLGQHLANQLRRTTRLSYSSQGVNRFGDGPMRVLATDAQGRPWWWETSHPEPDDAELDRLAAQVEPGVTPSPRTRAEVLRAVRALKAVMGPDVVLDAAFPDLVAGAVAVAGMWAADPDLGRTGPLWPQSLSQVVAAHPLAHGATDPAVTRQVLAEAARAWRDSGNTLPVSGFVALPGLRTAADWLSDPAAVDGAAVQALGLTDPADAPAHRTRMFWARVRAEETLLGPAADALTVRALRLDPDTAPDDAGRAAA
;
A
#
# COMPACT_ATOMS: atom_id res chain seq x y z
N MET A 1 32.18 -2.67 51.22
CA MET A 1 31.94 -3.22 52.57
C MET A 1 30.46 -3.45 52.72
N ASP A 2 29.90 -4.63 52.94
CA ASP A 2 30.38 -6.01 52.83
C ASP A 2 29.12 -6.88 52.78
N ARG A 3 29.16 -7.94 51.96
CA ARG A 3 28.19 -9.04 51.97
C ARG A 3 28.44 -9.97 53.17
N PRO A 4 27.50 -10.87 53.50
CA PRO A 4 27.54 -12.26 52.97
C PRO A 4 26.14 -12.73 52.51
N ALA A 5 25.89 -13.53 51.45
CA ALA A 5 26.45 -14.81 50.95
C ALA A 5 25.96 -16.07 51.68
N ASP A 6 24.92 -16.74 51.14
CA ASP A 6 24.73 -18.20 50.93
C ASP A 6 23.26 -18.43 50.48
N ARG A 7 22.82 -19.40 49.66
CA ARG A 7 23.39 -20.60 49.04
C ARG A 7 22.43 -21.01 47.90
N GLY A 8 22.93 -21.53 46.79
CA GLY A 8 22.12 -21.96 45.64
C GLY A 8 21.50 -23.35 45.82
N ASP A 9 20.41 -23.62 45.09
CA ASP A 9 19.99 -24.97 44.73
C ASP A 9 19.18 -24.97 43.41
N GLY A 10 19.40 -26.02 42.61
CA GLY A 10 19.13 -26.07 41.17
C GLY A 10 17.67 -26.08 40.73
N HIS A 11 17.40 -25.33 39.65
CA HIS A 11 16.16 -25.44 38.88
C HIS A 11 16.18 -26.69 37.99
N HIS A 12 15.60 -27.79 38.49
CA HIS A 12 15.03 -28.80 37.62
C HIS A 12 13.77 -28.22 36.95
N VAL A 13 13.90 -27.87 35.66
CA VAL A 13 12.77 -27.55 34.80
C VAL A 13 11.96 -28.83 34.57
N ARG A 14 10.93 -29.04 35.40
CA ARG A 14 9.83 -29.94 35.05
C ARG A 14 9.01 -29.25 33.97
N ARG A 15 9.03 -29.80 32.75
CA ARG A 15 8.04 -29.52 31.71
C ARG A 15 6.63 -29.65 32.32
N PRO A 16 5.76 -28.63 32.26
CA PRO A 16 4.37 -28.81 32.63
C PRO A 16 3.70 -29.68 31.55
N ALA A 17 3.13 -30.80 32.00
CA ALA A 17 2.18 -31.55 31.21
C ALA A 17 0.98 -30.64 30.91
N HIS A 18 0.56 -30.59 29.64
CA HIS A 18 -0.66 -29.92 29.22
C HIS A 18 -1.88 -30.61 29.85
N HIS A 19 -2.32 -30.15 31.02
CA HIS A 19 -3.66 -30.42 31.51
C HIS A 19 -4.64 -29.46 30.82
N ARG A 20 -5.48 -30.02 29.92
CA ARG A 20 -6.72 -29.37 29.47
C ARG A 20 -7.65 -29.20 30.68
N THR A 21 -7.69 -28.03 31.28
CA THR A 21 -8.82 -27.62 32.12
C THR A 21 -9.85 -26.96 31.20
N GLY A 22 -10.70 -27.78 30.58
CA GLY A 22 -11.79 -27.31 29.72
C GLY A 22 -13.05 -27.05 30.54
N GLY A 23 -13.40 -25.78 30.75
CA GLY A 23 -14.76 -25.42 31.13
C GLY A 23 -15.71 -25.73 29.97
N HIS A 24 -16.94 -26.14 30.27
CA HIS A 24 -17.96 -26.29 29.23
C HIS A 24 -18.31 -24.91 28.64
N PRO A 25 -18.36 -24.77 27.31
CA PRO A 25 -18.73 -23.51 26.68
C PRO A 25 -20.15 -23.12 27.10
N VAL A 26 -20.31 -21.87 27.53
CA VAL A 26 -21.61 -21.31 27.91
C VAL A 26 -22.31 -20.80 26.65
N ARG A 27 -23.56 -21.21 26.43
CA ARG A 27 -24.36 -20.67 25.32
C ARG A 27 -24.75 -19.23 25.64
N THR A 28 -24.16 -18.29 24.93
CA THR A 28 -24.44 -16.86 25.06
C THR A 28 -25.12 -16.26 23.81
N GLY A 29 -25.20 -17.02 22.70
CA GLY A 29 -25.75 -16.57 21.42
C GLY A 29 -27.04 -17.28 20.98
N GLU A 30 -27.74 -16.64 20.04
CA GLU A 30 -28.91 -17.18 19.34
C GLU A 30 -28.50 -18.09 18.17
N SER A 31 -29.41 -18.98 17.76
CA SER A 31 -29.20 -19.81 16.59
C SER A 31 -29.44 -19.00 15.33
N ALA A 32 -28.46 -18.95 14.44
CA ALA A 32 -28.58 -18.35 13.12
C ALA A 32 -28.77 -19.42 12.03
N LEU A 33 -29.42 -19.00 10.96
CA LEU A 33 -29.53 -19.78 9.72
C LEU A 33 -28.15 -19.90 9.07
N SER A 34 -27.81 -21.09 8.56
CA SER A 34 -26.52 -21.28 7.92
C SER A 34 -26.45 -20.54 6.57
N PRO A 35 -25.25 -20.06 6.16
CA PRO A 35 -25.10 -19.27 4.95
C PRO A 35 -25.03 -20.09 3.65
N TRP A 36 -24.86 -21.41 3.75
CA TRP A 36 -24.86 -22.29 2.58
C TRP A 36 -26.29 -22.66 2.13
N PRO A 37 -26.49 -22.98 0.84
CA PRO A 37 -27.79 -23.36 0.32
C PRO A 37 -28.39 -24.59 1.03
N TRP A 38 -29.72 -24.60 1.22
CA TRP A 38 -30.47 -25.72 1.83
C TRP A 38 -31.33 -26.51 0.84
N ASP A 39 -31.33 -26.11 -0.43
CA ASP A 39 -32.00 -26.85 -1.50
C ASP A 39 -31.31 -28.19 -1.79
N GLN A 40 -30.09 -28.39 -1.27
CA GLN A 40 -29.31 -29.62 -1.40
C GLN A 40 -28.74 -30.06 -0.04
N ALA A 41 -28.66 -31.37 0.18
CA ALA A 41 -28.00 -31.93 1.35
C ALA A 41 -26.49 -31.60 1.29
N ALA A 42 -25.98 -30.96 2.33
CA ALA A 42 -24.53 -30.72 2.48
C ALA A 42 -23.78 -31.99 2.89
N TYR A 43 -22.48 -32.04 2.60
CA TYR A 43 -21.55 -33.01 3.17
C TYR A 43 -20.85 -32.37 4.40
N PRO A 44 -21.32 -32.60 5.63
CA PRO A 44 -20.68 -32.05 6.82
C PRO A 44 -19.44 -32.85 7.19
N VAL A 45 -18.33 -32.16 7.44
CA VAL A 45 -17.14 -32.71 8.10
C VAL A 45 -17.09 -32.12 9.51
N LEU A 46 -17.33 -32.98 10.50
CA LEU A 46 -17.30 -32.63 11.92
C LEU A 46 -16.08 -33.29 12.56
N ALA A 47 -14.99 -32.54 12.73
CA ALA A 47 -13.72 -33.08 13.23
C ALA A 47 -12.96 -32.05 14.06
N ASP A 48 -12.06 -32.54 14.91
CA ASP A 48 -11.04 -31.70 15.53
C ASP A 48 -9.93 -31.40 14.50
N GLY A 49 -9.09 -30.40 14.81
CA GLY A 49 -7.98 -30.01 13.95
C GLY A 49 -7.62 -28.54 14.07
N GLY A 50 -7.13 -27.98 12.96
CA GLY A 50 -6.71 -26.58 12.84
C GLY A 50 -6.82 -26.07 11.40
N HIS A 51 -6.03 -25.04 11.09
CA HIS A 51 -6.02 -24.41 9.77
C HIS A 51 -5.31 -25.23 8.68
N ASP A 52 -4.45 -26.19 9.07
CA ASP A 52 -3.61 -27.00 8.17
C ASP A 52 -3.74 -28.53 8.38
N ARG A 53 -4.42 -28.96 9.45
CA ARG A 53 -4.60 -30.39 9.82
C ARG A 53 -6.03 -30.71 10.21
N VAL A 54 -6.42 -31.97 9.98
CA VAL A 54 -7.70 -32.54 10.43
C VAL A 54 -7.43 -33.82 11.20
N THR A 55 -8.00 -33.94 12.40
CA THR A 55 -7.92 -35.15 13.23
C THR A 55 -9.05 -36.12 12.84
N ALA A 56 -8.70 -37.22 12.18
CA ALA A 56 -9.63 -38.30 11.88
C ALA A 56 -9.69 -39.31 13.04
N LEU A 57 -10.90 -39.72 13.44
CA LEU A 57 -11.11 -40.84 14.36
C LEU A 57 -11.22 -42.14 13.58
N LEU A 58 -10.33 -43.09 13.87
CA LEU A 58 -10.31 -44.41 13.24
C LEU A 58 -11.29 -45.38 13.94
N PRO A 59 -11.74 -46.45 13.26
CA PRO A 59 -12.69 -47.41 13.82
C PRO A 59 -12.22 -48.12 15.10
N ASP A 60 -10.91 -48.23 15.31
CA ASP A 60 -10.30 -48.80 16.51
C ASP A 60 -10.21 -47.81 17.69
N GLY A 61 -10.73 -46.60 17.50
CA GLY A 61 -10.72 -45.52 18.50
C GLY A 61 -9.43 -44.70 18.54
N THR A 62 -8.43 -45.02 17.69
CA THR A 62 -7.22 -44.21 17.55
C THR A 62 -7.47 -42.99 16.66
N THR A 63 -6.58 -42.00 16.73
CA THR A 63 -6.67 -40.79 15.90
C THR A 63 -5.55 -40.73 14.89
N TRP A 64 -5.84 -40.21 13.69
CA TRP A 64 -4.86 -39.93 12.65
C TRP A 64 -4.95 -38.47 12.24
N GLU A 65 -3.83 -37.75 12.33
CA GLU A 65 -3.68 -36.40 11.80
C GLU A 65 -3.47 -36.45 10.30
N LEU A 66 -4.41 -35.88 9.55
CA LEU A 66 -4.36 -35.75 8.10
C LEU A 66 -3.84 -34.36 7.73
N ASP A 67 -2.90 -34.32 6.79
CA ASP A 67 -2.57 -33.09 6.09
C ASP A 67 -3.63 -32.70 5.06
N ALA A 68 -3.46 -31.55 4.39
CA ALA A 68 -4.46 -31.05 3.46
C ALA A 68 -4.64 -31.89 2.19
N ASP A 69 -3.60 -32.59 1.73
CA ASP A 69 -3.68 -33.49 0.58
C ASP A 69 -4.35 -34.82 0.98
N GLU A 70 -3.91 -35.42 2.09
CA GLU A 70 -4.49 -36.64 2.64
C GLU A 70 -5.98 -36.45 2.96
N PHE A 71 -6.33 -35.35 3.61
CA PHE A 71 -7.71 -35.00 3.93
C PHE A 71 -8.58 -34.87 2.67
N ALA A 72 -8.08 -34.19 1.63
CA ALA A 72 -8.80 -34.03 0.38
C ALA A 72 -9.08 -35.38 -0.30
N GLU A 73 -8.12 -36.31 -0.30
CA GLU A 73 -8.29 -37.65 -0.86
C GLU A 73 -9.26 -38.50 -0.04
N VAL A 74 -9.20 -38.45 1.30
CA VAL A 74 -10.13 -39.19 2.16
C VAL A 74 -11.58 -38.76 1.90
N VAL A 75 -11.84 -37.46 1.83
CA VAL A 75 -13.19 -36.93 1.53
C VAL A 75 -13.62 -37.28 0.11
N ALA A 76 -12.74 -37.16 -0.88
CA ALA A 76 -13.05 -37.52 -2.26
C ALA A 76 -13.38 -39.03 -2.41
N ALA A 77 -12.65 -39.90 -1.72
CA ALA A 77 -12.91 -41.33 -1.69
C ALA A 77 -14.25 -41.66 -1.02
N ASP A 78 -14.64 -40.93 0.03
CA ASP A 78 -15.95 -41.13 0.65
C ASP A 78 -17.09 -40.65 -0.25
N LEU A 79 -16.98 -39.47 -0.85
CA LEU A 79 -17.96 -38.97 -1.83
C LEU A 79 -18.11 -39.88 -3.06
N THR A 80 -17.06 -40.62 -3.42
CA THR A 80 -17.12 -41.64 -4.48
C THR A 80 -17.93 -42.86 -4.05
N ARG A 81 -17.82 -43.27 -2.78
CA ARG A 81 -18.56 -44.41 -2.22
C ARG A 81 -20.00 -44.06 -1.84
N HIS A 82 -20.22 -42.81 -1.45
CA HIS A 82 -21.51 -42.27 -1.00
C HIS A 82 -21.84 -41.00 -1.80
N PRO A 83 -22.27 -41.13 -3.07
CA PRO A 83 -22.47 -39.98 -3.95
C PRO A 83 -23.55 -39.02 -3.44
N LEU A 84 -23.22 -37.73 -3.46
CA LEU A 84 -24.17 -36.61 -3.32
C LEU A 84 -24.34 -35.90 -4.67
N PRO A 85 -25.44 -35.14 -4.86
CA PRO A 85 -25.61 -34.28 -6.04
C PRO A 85 -24.33 -33.49 -6.34
N GLU A 86 -23.93 -33.36 -7.60
CA GLU A 86 -22.62 -32.83 -8.00
C GLU A 86 -22.29 -31.45 -7.39
N ARG A 87 -23.32 -30.62 -7.14
CA ARG A 87 -23.19 -29.27 -6.59
C ARG A 87 -23.43 -29.17 -5.08
N ALA A 88 -23.63 -30.30 -4.40
CA ALA A 88 -23.81 -30.33 -2.95
C ALA A 88 -22.57 -29.74 -2.26
N PRO A 89 -22.74 -28.75 -1.37
CA PRO A 89 -21.63 -28.10 -0.69
C PRO A 89 -21.00 -29.03 0.35
N ILE A 90 -19.70 -28.85 0.58
CA ILE A 90 -19.01 -29.43 1.73
C ILE A 90 -18.99 -28.37 2.84
N VAL A 91 -19.27 -28.75 4.09
CA VAL A 91 -19.24 -27.83 5.24
C VAL A 91 -18.23 -28.35 6.24
N LEU A 92 -17.14 -27.61 6.48
CA LEU A 92 -16.12 -27.97 7.45
C LEU A 92 -16.39 -27.28 8.79
N ALA A 93 -16.82 -28.05 9.79
CA ALA A 93 -16.84 -27.65 11.19
C ALA A 93 -15.55 -28.14 11.87
N VAL A 94 -14.42 -27.64 11.37
CA VAL A 94 -13.08 -27.86 11.91
C VAL A 94 -12.56 -26.51 12.43
N PRO A 95 -12.04 -26.43 13.68
CA PRO A 95 -11.60 -25.17 14.25
C PRO A 95 -10.58 -24.45 13.36
N SER A 96 -10.81 -23.16 13.06
CA SER A 96 -9.90 -22.31 12.29
C SER A 96 -9.57 -22.82 10.87
N ALA A 97 -10.37 -23.71 10.28
CA ALA A 97 -10.15 -24.19 8.90
C ALA A 97 -10.23 -23.07 7.84
N GLY A 98 -10.88 -21.95 8.17
CA GLY A 98 -10.93 -20.73 7.35
C GLY A 98 -9.84 -19.70 7.66
N ASP A 99 -8.89 -20.01 8.56
CA ASP A 99 -7.78 -19.12 8.89
C ASP A 99 -6.62 -19.27 7.87
N ARG A 100 -5.64 -18.37 7.93
CA ARG A 100 -4.40 -18.45 7.13
C ARG A 100 -4.68 -18.53 5.64
N TYR A 101 -3.87 -19.29 4.92
CA TYR A 101 -3.90 -19.39 3.47
C TYR A 101 -5.00 -20.28 2.92
N LEU A 102 -5.90 -20.81 3.75
CA LEU A 102 -7.01 -21.66 3.31
C LEU A 102 -6.53 -22.92 2.58
N ASP A 103 -5.37 -23.48 2.94
CA ASP A 103 -4.76 -24.60 2.20
C ASP A 103 -5.67 -25.84 2.23
N LEU A 104 -6.21 -26.18 3.40
CA LEU A 104 -7.19 -27.26 3.60
C LEU A 104 -8.41 -27.12 2.69
N PRO A 105 -9.24 -26.06 2.80
CA PRO A 105 -10.44 -25.97 1.99
C PRO A 105 -10.18 -25.75 0.51
N ARG A 106 -9.05 -25.14 0.11
CA ARG A 106 -8.71 -24.95 -1.31
C ARG A 106 -8.34 -26.26 -1.99
N LYS A 107 -7.50 -27.09 -1.35
CA LYS A 107 -7.16 -28.43 -1.85
C LYS A 107 -8.41 -29.29 -1.96
N LEU A 108 -9.28 -29.25 -0.95
CA LEU A 108 -10.53 -30.00 -0.97
C LEU A 108 -11.49 -29.52 -2.08
N ALA A 109 -11.67 -28.21 -2.23
CA ALA A 109 -12.54 -27.64 -3.26
C ALA A 109 -12.07 -28.05 -4.66
N GLU A 110 -10.77 -27.88 -4.93
CA GLU A 110 -10.15 -28.25 -6.21
C GLU A 110 -10.29 -29.76 -6.47
N ARG A 111 -10.00 -30.58 -5.46
CA ARG A 111 -10.04 -32.05 -5.60
C ARG A 111 -11.43 -32.60 -5.88
N THR A 112 -12.46 -31.98 -5.30
CA THR A 112 -13.84 -32.47 -5.35
C THR A 112 -14.73 -31.73 -6.36
N GLY A 113 -14.28 -30.58 -6.88
CA GLY A 113 -15.09 -29.71 -7.74
C GLY A 113 -16.24 -29.00 -7.01
N ARG A 114 -16.25 -29.03 -5.67
CA ARG A 114 -17.37 -28.55 -4.84
C ARG A 114 -17.00 -27.27 -4.08
N THR A 115 -18.00 -26.44 -3.78
CA THR A 115 -17.82 -25.33 -2.83
C THR A 115 -17.67 -25.86 -1.42
N VAL A 116 -16.61 -25.44 -0.74
CA VAL A 116 -16.30 -25.78 0.65
C VAL A 116 -16.59 -24.57 1.53
N TRP A 117 -17.51 -24.71 2.48
CA TRP A 117 -17.81 -23.70 3.47
C TRP A 117 -16.97 -23.92 4.72
N VAL A 118 -16.27 -22.87 5.14
CA VAL A 118 -15.40 -22.88 6.32
C VAL A 118 -15.65 -21.65 7.18
N HIS A 119 -15.30 -21.75 8.46
CA HIS A 119 -15.36 -20.63 9.39
C HIS A 119 -13.95 -20.09 9.67
N THR A 120 -13.77 -18.77 9.64
CA THR A 120 -12.46 -18.14 9.91
C THR A 120 -12.08 -18.19 11.39
N GLY A 121 -13.06 -18.30 12.29
CA GLY A 121 -12.89 -18.47 13.73
C GLY A 121 -13.04 -19.92 14.18
N LEU A 122 -13.59 -20.12 15.36
CA LEU A 122 -13.74 -21.44 15.98
C LEU A 122 -15.11 -22.06 15.67
N ALA A 123 -15.21 -22.88 14.62
CA ALA A 123 -16.38 -23.73 14.35
C ALA A 123 -16.07 -25.19 14.66
N GLN A 124 -17.02 -25.87 15.30
CA GLN A 124 -16.88 -27.27 15.69
C GLN A 124 -18.24 -27.96 15.76
N ARG A 125 -18.24 -29.28 15.95
CA ARG A 125 -19.45 -30.03 16.33
C ARG A 125 -20.14 -29.38 17.53
N ASN A 126 -21.47 -29.25 17.50
CA ASN A 126 -22.20 -28.72 18.64
C ASN A 126 -21.91 -29.58 19.89
N PRO A 127 -21.46 -28.98 21.02
CA PRO A 127 -21.20 -29.71 22.25
C PRO A 127 -22.46 -30.33 22.87
N ASP A 128 -23.64 -29.79 22.57
CA ASP A 128 -24.92 -30.40 22.93
C ASP A 128 -25.24 -31.57 21.99
N PRO A 129 -25.20 -32.83 22.47
CA PRO A 129 -25.48 -34.00 21.64
C PRO A 129 -26.94 -34.05 21.14
N ALA A 130 -27.87 -33.33 21.77
CA ALA A 130 -29.26 -33.23 21.30
C ALA A 130 -29.41 -32.27 20.10
N ALA A 131 -28.44 -31.38 19.88
CA ALA A 131 -28.48 -30.36 18.84
C ALA A 131 -27.87 -30.85 17.50
N THR A 132 -28.35 -32.00 17.01
CA THR A 132 -27.76 -32.77 15.89
C THR A 132 -27.77 -32.06 14.54
N SER A 133 -28.60 -31.03 14.35
CA SER A 133 -28.72 -30.26 13.11
C SER A 133 -27.96 -28.92 13.15
N THR A 134 -27.04 -28.74 14.10
CA THR A 134 -26.37 -27.45 14.32
C THR A 134 -24.86 -27.62 14.48
N ILE A 135 -24.13 -26.58 14.07
CA ILE A 135 -22.69 -26.44 14.28
C ILE A 135 -22.48 -25.38 15.37
N GLY A 136 -21.57 -25.65 16.30
CA GLY A 136 -21.21 -24.70 17.35
C GLY A 136 -20.16 -23.73 16.83
N VAL A 137 -20.43 -22.43 16.95
CA VAL A 137 -19.42 -21.38 16.79
C VAL A 137 -19.06 -20.87 18.18
N LEU A 138 -17.77 -20.87 18.50
CA LEU A 138 -17.26 -20.51 19.82
C LEU A 138 -16.60 -19.13 19.79
N HIS A 139 -17.02 -18.28 20.71
CA HIS A 139 -16.28 -17.08 21.07
C HIS A 139 -15.17 -17.42 22.07
N ARG A 140 -14.03 -16.75 21.95
CA ARG A 140 -12.97 -16.76 22.95
C ARG A 140 -12.41 -15.36 23.12
N ASP A 141 -12.45 -14.87 24.36
CA ASP A 141 -11.91 -13.56 24.70
C ASP A 141 -10.48 -13.39 24.16
N GLY A 142 -10.24 -12.26 23.50
CA GLY A 142 -8.94 -11.93 22.90
C GLY A 142 -8.66 -12.62 21.56
N LEU A 143 -9.61 -13.37 20.98
CA LEU A 143 -9.54 -13.88 19.62
C LEU A 143 -10.69 -13.34 18.76
N PRO A 144 -10.52 -13.33 17.43
CA PRO A 144 -11.58 -12.91 16.51
C PRO A 144 -12.77 -13.86 16.54
N ASP A 145 -13.98 -13.33 16.50
CA ASP A 145 -15.23 -14.11 16.34
C ASP A 145 -15.20 -14.95 15.07
N GLY A 146 -14.72 -14.36 13.98
CA GLY A 146 -14.71 -14.96 12.66
C GLY A 146 -16.08 -14.99 11.99
N THR A 147 -16.12 -15.56 10.79
CA THR A 147 -17.33 -15.67 9.97
C THR A 147 -17.19 -16.82 8.98
N TRP A 148 -18.31 -17.25 8.43
CA TRP A 148 -18.35 -18.25 7.37
C TRP A 148 -17.96 -17.65 6.03
N LEU A 149 -17.19 -18.40 5.22
CA LEU A 149 -16.92 -18.06 3.83
C LEU A 149 -17.03 -19.27 2.89
N PRO A 150 -17.47 -19.05 1.64
CA PRO A 150 -17.39 -20.06 0.59
C PRO A 150 -15.99 -20.09 -0.06
N VAL A 151 -15.40 -21.28 -0.18
CA VAL A 151 -14.18 -21.55 -0.95
C VAL A 151 -14.56 -22.35 -2.19
N ARG A 152 -14.29 -21.80 -3.37
CA ARG A 152 -14.65 -22.39 -4.67
C ARG A 152 -13.44 -23.02 -5.36
N PRO A 153 -13.62 -24.06 -6.19
CA PRO A 153 -12.57 -24.57 -7.07
C PRO A 153 -12.19 -23.57 -8.16
N GLY A 154 -11.09 -23.83 -8.86
CA GLY A 154 -10.64 -23.04 -10.01
C GLY A 154 -9.76 -21.84 -9.64
N LEU A 155 -9.05 -21.91 -8.51
CA LEU A 155 -8.05 -20.90 -8.17
C LEU A 155 -6.83 -21.01 -9.09
N ALA A 156 -6.13 -19.89 -9.28
CA ALA A 156 -4.88 -19.87 -10.03
C ALA A 156 -3.86 -20.89 -9.46
N PRO A 157 -3.07 -21.53 -10.33
CA PRO A 157 -2.00 -22.41 -9.89
C PRO A 157 -0.97 -21.64 -9.05
N ASP A 158 -0.25 -22.37 -8.21
CA ASP A 158 0.92 -21.77 -7.55
C ASP A 158 1.96 -21.39 -8.61
N PRO A 159 2.59 -20.21 -8.49
CA PRO A 159 3.68 -19.85 -9.39
C PRO A 159 4.83 -20.84 -9.24
N ASP A 160 5.41 -21.23 -10.37
CA ASP A 160 6.59 -22.10 -10.45
C ASP A 160 7.85 -21.26 -10.19
N ASP A 161 8.01 -20.82 -8.95
CA ASP A 161 9.19 -20.08 -8.50
C ASP A 161 9.58 -20.36 -7.05
N ASP A 162 10.86 -20.13 -6.75
CA ASP A 162 11.43 -20.31 -5.41
C ASP A 162 10.93 -19.18 -4.49
N ALA A 163 9.79 -19.41 -3.84
CA ALA A 163 9.27 -18.52 -2.82
C ALA A 163 10.06 -18.66 -1.51
N PRO A 164 10.47 -17.55 -0.87
CA PRO A 164 11.07 -17.59 0.46
C PRO A 164 10.15 -18.31 1.46
N ALA A 165 10.71 -19.21 2.29
CA ALA A 165 9.96 -20.03 3.24
C ALA A 165 9.05 -19.20 4.17
N TRP A 166 9.56 -18.04 4.62
CA TRP A 166 8.84 -17.12 5.51
C TRP A 166 7.51 -16.62 4.93
N HIS A 167 7.30 -16.66 3.60
CA HIS A 167 6.02 -16.26 2.98
C HIS A 167 4.83 -17.10 3.47
N ARG A 168 5.07 -18.35 3.90
CA ARG A 168 4.04 -19.24 4.47
C ARG A 168 3.84 -19.01 5.97
N GLU A 169 4.81 -18.39 6.63
CA GLU A 169 4.77 -18.13 8.08
C GLU A 169 3.95 -16.88 8.43
N VAL A 170 3.75 -15.97 7.47
CA VAL A 170 2.97 -14.74 7.68
C VAL A 170 1.54 -15.06 8.13
N LEU A 171 1.12 -14.47 9.25
CA LEU A 171 -0.26 -14.48 9.75
C LEU A 171 -1.13 -13.66 8.81
N THR A 172 -2.17 -14.27 8.25
CA THR A 172 -3.12 -13.53 7.41
C THR A 172 -4.48 -14.21 7.39
N GLN A 173 -5.55 -13.44 7.37
CA GLN A 173 -6.93 -13.94 7.41
C GLN A 173 -7.71 -13.43 6.19
N PRO A 174 -8.71 -14.17 5.69
CA PRO A 174 -9.66 -13.63 4.72
C PRO A 174 -10.43 -12.43 5.30
N ILE A 175 -10.58 -11.37 4.51
CA ILE A 175 -11.59 -10.34 4.79
C ILE A 175 -12.85 -10.75 4.04
N VAL A 176 -13.91 -11.03 4.79
CA VAL A 176 -15.21 -11.47 4.26
C VAL A 176 -16.19 -10.30 4.38
N SER A 177 -16.83 -9.95 3.28
CA SER A 177 -17.81 -8.86 3.25
C SER A 177 -18.98 -9.19 4.18
N SER A 178 -19.30 -8.25 5.06
CA SER A 178 -20.48 -8.33 5.95
C SER A 178 -21.80 -8.29 5.16
N HIS A 179 -21.75 -7.78 3.92
CA HIS A 179 -22.91 -7.58 3.07
C HIS A 179 -23.15 -8.76 2.13
N THR A 180 -22.09 -9.29 1.53
CA THR A 180 -22.21 -10.32 0.48
C THR A 180 -21.80 -11.71 0.95
N GLY A 181 -21.06 -11.83 2.07
CA GLY A 181 -20.48 -13.10 2.51
C GLY A 181 -19.30 -13.59 1.65
N GLU A 182 -18.89 -12.80 0.65
CA GLU A 182 -17.77 -13.13 -0.23
C GLU A 182 -16.44 -12.64 0.32
N GLN A 183 -15.35 -13.32 -0.02
CA GLN A 183 -14.02 -12.84 0.29
C GLN A 183 -13.69 -11.63 -0.60
N ILE A 184 -13.49 -10.46 0.02
CA ILE A 184 -13.14 -9.20 -0.68
C ILE A 184 -11.65 -8.85 -0.55
N GLY A 185 -10.89 -9.64 0.22
CA GLY A 185 -9.53 -9.28 0.54
C GLY A 185 -8.87 -10.16 1.59
N ARG A 186 -7.80 -9.64 2.18
CA ARG A 186 -7.06 -10.26 3.28
C ARG A 186 -6.57 -9.24 4.28
N SER A 187 -6.55 -9.64 5.55
CA SER A 187 -5.85 -8.92 6.61
C SER A 187 -4.56 -9.65 6.95
N PHE A 188 -3.56 -8.92 7.46
CA PHE A 188 -2.38 -9.49 8.12
C PHE A 188 -2.19 -8.74 9.45
N HIS A 189 -2.61 -9.38 10.52
CA HIS A 189 -2.51 -8.89 11.89
C HIS A 189 -2.32 -10.09 12.83
N HIS A 190 -1.82 -9.86 14.03
CA HIS A 190 -1.94 -10.86 15.09
C HIS A 190 -3.43 -11.06 15.43
N PRO A 191 -3.89 -12.28 15.72
CA PRO A 191 -5.29 -12.55 16.04
C PRO A 191 -5.86 -11.66 17.15
N ALA A 192 -5.05 -11.33 18.16
CA ALA A 192 -5.45 -10.47 19.26
C ALA A 192 -5.76 -9.01 18.85
N GLU A 193 -5.33 -8.59 17.67
CA GLU A 193 -5.60 -7.26 17.12
C GLU A 193 -6.89 -7.23 16.31
N LEU A 194 -7.36 -8.37 15.83
CA LEU A 194 -8.59 -8.54 15.07
C LEU A 194 -9.76 -8.80 16.02
N VAL A 195 -9.91 -7.97 17.05
CA VAL A 195 -11.04 -8.01 18.00
C VAL A 195 -11.81 -6.68 17.97
N GLY A 196 -13.11 -6.72 18.26
CA GLY A 196 -13.95 -5.53 18.35
C GLY A 196 -14.04 -4.76 17.02
N PRO A 197 -13.82 -3.43 16.98
CA PRO A 197 -13.95 -2.65 15.75
C PRO A 197 -13.07 -3.11 14.57
N ARG A 198 -11.98 -3.86 14.82
CA ARG A 198 -11.10 -4.39 13.76
C ARG A 198 -11.58 -5.73 13.18
N GLU A 199 -12.49 -6.44 13.84
CA GLU A 199 -13.18 -7.60 13.24
C GLU A 199 -14.02 -7.20 12.03
N THR A 200 -14.33 -5.91 11.90
CA THR A 200 -15.32 -5.39 10.96
C THR A 200 -14.71 -4.87 9.67
N TYR A 201 -13.46 -5.26 9.33
CA TYR A 201 -12.91 -5.03 7.98
C TYR A 201 -13.82 -5.56 6.87
N GLY A 202 -14.79 -6.43 7.20
CA GLY A 202 -15.86 -6.84 6.30
C GLY A 202 -16.78 -5.73 5.79
N ASP A 203 -16.73 -4.50 6.34
CA ASP A 203 -17.48 -3.35 5.81
C ASP A 203 -16.67 -2.49 4.81
N LEU A 204 -15.42 -2.85 4.49
CA LEU A 204 -14.55 -2.03 3.63
C LEU A 204 -15.17 -1.74 2.25
N ASP A 205 -15.94 -2.69 1.71
CA ASP A 205 -16.70 -2.57 0.46
C ASP A 205 -17.88 -1.58 0.52
N ARG A 206 -18.25 -1.10 1.71
CA ARG A 206 -19.34 -0.15 1.95
C ARG A 206 -18.86 1.26 2.32
N MET A 207 -17.57 1.43 2.60
CA MET A 207 -17.00 2.72 2.97
C MET A 207 -16.79 3.56 1.70
N SER A 208 -17.66 4.56 1.48
CA SER A 208 -17.62 5.46 0.32
C SER A 208 -17.19 6.89 0.64
N PHE A 209 -16.91 7.16 1.91
CA PHE A 209 -16.43 8.46 2.40
C PHE A 209 -15.33 8.27 3.44
N TYR A 210 -14.57 9.32 3.65
CA TYR A 210 -13.55 9.39 4.69
C TYR A 210 -13.64 10.69 5.48
N VAL A 211 -13.02 10.70 6.65
CA VAL A 211 -12.84 11.89 7.49
C VAL A 211 -11.36 12.06 7.82
N HIS A 212 -10.94 13.30 8.00
CA HIS A 212 -9.66 13.59 8.64
C HIS A 212 -9.82 13.51 10.16
N TRP A 213 -8.86 12.87 10.83
CA TRP A 213 -8.73 12.93 12.28
C TRP A 213 -7.51 13.77 12.62
N ASP A 214 -7.72 14.85 13.35
CA ASP A 214 -6.65 15.72 13.83
C ASP A 214 -6.14 15.22 15.18
N ALA A 215 -4.91 14.71 15.18
CA ALA A 215 -4.30 14.12 16.37
C ALA A 215 -4.02 15.14 17.48
N ALA A 216 -3.86 16.43 17.15
CA ALA A 216 -3.55 17.47 18.12
C ALA A 216 -4.80 17.93 18.88
N THR A 217 -5.95 17.96 18.22
CA THR A 217 -7.23 18.43 18.77
C THR A 217 -8.20 17.30 19.10
N ASN A 218 -7.92 16.08 18.63
CA ASN A 218 -8.80 14.92 18.67
C ASN A 218 -10.16 15.16 17.99
N ALA A 219 -10.20 16.03 16.98
CA ALA A 219 -11.39 16.36 16.22
C ALA A 219 -11.45 15.61 14.89
N TYR A 220 -12.66 15.44 14.36
CA TYR A 220 -12.89 14.91 13.02
C TYR A 220 -13.36 16.01 12.07
N SER A 221 -12.90 15.97 10.83
CA SER A 221 -13.43 16.84 9.77
C SER A 221 -14.85 16.45 9.39
N GLY A 222 -15.49 17.29 8.56
CA GLY A 222 -16.64 16.84 7.77
C GLY A 222 -16.29 15.67 6.84
N LYS A 223 -17.31 14.96 6.38
CA LYS A 223 -17.15 13.84 5.43
C LYS A 223 -16.65 14.33 4.08
N LEU A 224 -15.67 13.62 3.56
CA LEU A 224 -15.12 13.83 2.23
C LEU A 224 -15.41 12.60 1.36
N PRO A 225 -15.76 12.80 0.08
CA PRO A 225 -16.00 11.68 -0.83
C PRO A 225 -14.72 10.87 -1.03
N MET A 226 -14.82 9.54 -0.98
CA MET A 226 -13.71 8.65 -1.32
C MET A 226 -13.97 8.05 -2.69
N ARG A 227 -13.43 8.68 -3.74
CA ARG A 227 -13.58 8.19 -5.11
C ARG A 227 -12.74 6.93 -5.30
N ASP A 228 -13.38 5.86 -5.76
CA ASP A 228 -12.66 4.63 -6.09
C ASP A 228 -11.94 4.77 -7.44
N PRO A 229 -10.73 4.19 -7.60
CA PRO A 229 -10.00 4.19 -8.86
C PRO A 229 -10.69 3.40 -9.99
N GLY A 230 -11.70 2.60 -9.65
CA GLY A 230 -12.47 1.77 -10.58
C GLY A 230 -13.75 1.28 -9.90
N PRO A 231 -14.46 0.31 -10.51
CA PRO A 231 -15.65 -0.30 -9.89
C PRO A 231 -15.36 -0.85 -8.50
N ALA A 232 -16.21 -0.54 -7.52
CA ALA A 232 -16.00 -0.87 -6.11
C ALA A 232 -15.99 -2.40 -5.85
N ASP A 233 -16.75 -3.15 -6.64
CA ASP A 233 -16.82 -4.62 -6.62
C ASP A 233 -15.54 -5.30 -7.13
N LYS A 234 -14.67 -4.54 -7.81
CA LYS A 234 -13.37 -5.01 -8.30
C LYS A 234 -12.20 -4.64 -7.40
N ALA A 235 -12.48 -4.20 -6.17
CA ALA A 235 -11.49 -3.79 -5.20
C ALA A 235 -11.01 -4.97 -4.34
N TYR A 236 -9.75 -5.38 -4.50
CA TYR A 236 -9.10 -6.31 -3.57
C TYR A 236 -8.58 -5.56 -2.36
N ARG A 237 -9.11 -5.85 -1.17
CA ARG A 237 -8.75 -5.16 0.07
C ARG A 237 -7.59 -5.83 0.78
N LEU A 238 -6.55 -5.08 1.09
CA LEU A 238 -5.42 -5.56 1.88
C LEU A 238 -5.28 -4.68 3.13
N ALA A 239 -5.52 -5.25 4.32
CA ALA A 239 -5.46 -4.51 5.59
C ALA A 239 -4.35 -5.03 6.50
N GLY A 240 -3.59 -4.13 7.12
CA GLY A 240 -2.50 -4.52 8.00
C GLY A 240 -1.60 -3.35 8.38
N HIS A 241 -0.51 -3.68 9.05
CA HIS A 241 0.46 -2.69 9.49
C HIS A 241 1.45 -2.33 8.40
N GLY A 242 1.70 -1.04 8.25
CA GLY A 242 2.66 -0.53 7.29
C GLY A 242 3.84 0.13 7.97
N LEU A 243 4.91 0.19 7.20
CA LEU A 243 6.09 1.01 7.46
C LEU A 243 6.22 1.96 6.27
N PRO A 244 6.85 3.13 6.43
CA PRO A 244 7.28 3.95 5.31
C PRO A 244 8.01 3.09 4.25
N GLY A 245 7.42 2.99 3.07
CA GLY A 245 7.93 2.29 1.89
C GLY A 245 7.78 0.78 1.92
N GLY A 246 7.16 0.22 2.96
CA GLY A 246 7.15 -1.22 3.21
C GLY A 246 5.96 -1.68 4.05
N LEU A 247 6.01 -2.93 4.50
CA LEU A 247 4.99 -3.54 5.35
C LEU A 247 5.63 -4.08 6.63
N SER A 248 4.84 -4.17 7.70
CA SER A 248 5.18 -4.97 8.88
C SER A 248 4.31 -6.23 8.87
N LEU A 249 4.90 -7.38 8.56
CA LEU A 249 4.19 -8.64 8.40
C LEU A 249 4.31 -9.50 9.67
N PRO A 250 3.21 -9.79 10.38
CA PRO A 250 3.23 -10.64 11.55
C PRO A 250 3.50 -12.09 11.14
N LEU A 251 4.33 -12.80 11.91
CA LEU A 251 4.74 -14.18 11.66
C LEU A 251 4.14 -15.16 12.68
N ALA A 252 4.12 -16.44 12.31
CA ALA A 252 3.59 -17.54 13.14
C ALA A 252 4.30 -17.73 14.49
N ASP A 253 5.55 -17.28 14.61
CA ASP A 253 6.32 -17.32 15.86
C ASP A 253 5.98 -16.16 16.82
N GLY A 254 5.08 -15.26 16.42
CA GLY A 254 4.67 -14.08 17.19
C GLY A 254 5.54 -12.84 16.95
N SER A 255 6.58 -12.93 16.12
CA SER A 255 7.38 -11.77 15.71
C SER A 255 6.73 -11.01 14.55
N ASP A 256 7.23 -9.80 14.28
CA ASP A 256 6.90 -9.03 13.09
C ASP A 256 8.13 -8.91 12.19
N ARG A 257 7.94 -9.07 10.88
CA ARG A 257 8.96 -8.87 9.85
C ARG A 257 8.71 -7.57 9.11
N ALA A 258 9.63 -6.62 9.22
CA ALA A 258 9.71 -5.49 8.31
C ALA A 258 10.12 -5.99 6.91
N VAL A 259 9.36 -5.64 5.89
CA VAL A 259 9.66 -5.96 4.48
C VAL A 259 9.62 -4.71 3.64
N ASP A 260 10.55 -4.62 2.69
CA ASP A 260 10.56 -3.52 1.71
C ASP A 260 9.51 -3.73 0.60
N LYS A 261 9.45 -2.77 -0.33
CA LYS A 261 8.52 -2.82 -1.47
C LYS A 261 8.70 -4.05 -2.37
N HIS A 262 9.93 -4.56 -2.54
CA HIS A 262 10.23 -5.70 -3.40
C HIS A 262 9.79 -7.00 -2.74
N GLU A 263 10.13 -7.20 -1.46
CA GLU A 263 9.67 -8.33 -0.66
C GLU A 263 8.13 -8.34 -0.56
N ALA A 264 7.51 -7.18 -0.33
CA ALA A 264 6.05 -7.04 -0.28
C ALA A 264 5.39 -7.43 -1.62
N ALA A 265 5.92 -6.96 -2.76
CA ALA A 265 5.43 -7.33 -4.08
C ALA A 265 5.57 -8.84 -4.33
N GLY A 266 6.72 -9.42 -3.97
CA GLY A 266 7.01 -10.85 -4.07
C GLY A 266 6.05 -11.70 -3.23
N TRP A 267 5.71 -11.26 -2.03
CA TRP A 267 4.73 -11.93 -1.18
C TRP A 267 3.31 -11.82 -1.75
N LEU A 268 2.88 -10.62 -2.11
CA LEU A 268 1.51 -10.34 -2.53
C LEU A 268 1.16 -11.00 -3.87
N ARG A 269 2.09 -11.05 -4.84
CA ARG A 269 1.84 -11.68 -6.16
C ARG A 269 1.52 -13.18 -6.08
N ARG A 270 1.89 -13.85 -4.99
CA ARG A 270 1.64 -15.29 -4.73
C ARG A 270 0.34 -15.57 -4.00
N ARG A 271 -0.46 -14.56 -3.67
CA ARG A 271 -1.69 -14.77 -2.92
C ARG A 271 -2.79 -15.18 -3.89
N LYS A 272 -3.24 -16.44 -3.82
CA LYS A 272 -4.32 -16.97 -4.66
C LYS A 272 -5.60 -16.13 -4.62
N SER A 273 -5.87 -15.45 -3.50
CA SER A 273 -7.00 -14.52 -3.37
C SER A 273 -6.89 -13.29 -4.27
N LEU A 274 -5.68 -12.95 -4.75
CA LEU A 274 -5.43 -11.85 -5.69
C LEU A 274 -5.05 -12.36 -7.08
N SER A 275 -4.18 -13.38 -7.17
CA SER A 275 -3.70 -13.89 -8.45
C SER A 275 -4.78 -14.61 -9.27
N SER A 276 -5.84 -15.12 -8.62
CA SER A 276 -7.00 -15.71 -9.30
C SER A 276 -8.00 -14.67 -9.81
N LEU A 277 -7.84 -13.39 -9.47
CA LEU A 277 -8.76 -12.33 -9.92
C LEU A 277 -8.38 -11.83 -11.31
N PRO A 278 -9.37 -11.47 -12.16
CA PRO A 278 -9.13 -10.78 -13.44
C PRO A 278 -8.25 -9.53 -13.28
N LYS A 279 -7.42 -9.21 -14.29
CA LYS A 279 -6.40 -8.14 -14.21
C LYS A 279 -6.96 -6.71 -14.05
N ASP A 280 -8.24 -6.52 -14.33
CA ASP A 280 -8.95 -5.24 -14.14
C ASP A 280 -9.35 -4.96 -12.68
N HIS A 281 -9.10 -5.90 -11.76
CA HIS A 281 -9.21 -5.63 -10.32
C HIS A 281 -8.07 -4.72 -9.84
N TRP A 282 -8.43 -3.79 -8.95
CA TRP A 282 -7.51 -2.85 -8.31
C TRP A 282 -7.29 -3.23 -6.84
N VAL A 283 -6.20 -2.75 -6.23
CA VAL A 283 -5.82 -3.09 -4.86
C VAL A 283 -6.00 -1.88 -3.95
N ASP A 284 -6.84 -2.01 -2.93
CA ASP A 284 -7.02 -1.01 -1.87
C ASP A 284 -6.18 -1.40 -0.65
N LEU A 285 -5.13 -0.65 -0.38
CA LEU A 285 -4.25 -0.87 0.75
C LEU A 285 -4.74 -0.04 1.95
N VAL A 286 -5.33 -0.75 2.91
CA VAL A 286 -5.73 -0.24 4.23
C VAL A 286 -4.56 -0.40 5.20
N ILE A 287 -3.49 0.33 4.92
CA ILE A 287 -2.17 0.16 5.52
C ILE A 287 -1.56 1.53 5.81
N CYS A 288 -1.21 1.78 7.07
CA CYS A 288 -0.65 3.06 7.52
C CYS A 288 0.73 3.34 6.92
N HIS A 289 1.02 4.59 6.58
CA HIS A 289 2.35 5.10 6.21
C HIS A 289 3.04 4.51 4.96
N SER A 290 2.60 3.38 4.40
CA SER A 290 3.34 2.73 3.30
C SER A 290 3.39 3.54 2.00
N GLY A 291 2.56 4.58 1.84
CA GLY A 291 2.69 5.53 0.73
C GLY A 291 3.95 6.37 0.82
N ALA A 292 4.47 6.62 2.03
CA ALA A 292 5.70 7.36 2.24
C ALA A 292 6.92 6.57 1.74
N PRO A 293 7.82 7.12 0.91
CA PRO A 293 9.11 6.49 0.61
C PRO A 293 9.95 6.25 1.88
N ALA A 294 10.81 5.21 1.84
CA ALA A 294 11.62 4.81 2.99
C ALA A 294 12.81 5.75 3.31
N GLN A 295 13.16 6.70 2.43
CA GLN A 295 14.32 7.57 2.65
C GLN A 295 14.03 8.68 3.69
N GLY A 296 14.77 8.65 4.80
CA GLY A 296 14.79 9.66 5.84
C GLY A 296 15.31 9.08 7.16
N ALA A 297 16.46 9.56 7.63
CA ALA A 297 17.09 9.11 8.88
C ALA A 297 16.20 9.42 10.10
N ALA A 298 15.47 8.41 10.56
CA ALA A 298 15.03 8.13 11.94
C ALA A 298 13.74 7.33 11.89
N GLN A 299 13.79 6.00 12.08
CA GLN A 299 12.58 5.24 12.41
C GLN A 299 12.86 4.26 13.52
N ASP A 300 12.68 4.76 14.74
CA ASP A 300 12.30 3.94 15.88
C ASP A 300 10.83 3.52 15.69
N VAL A 301 10.59 2.22 15.54
CA VAL A 301 9.26 1.62 15.31
C VAL A 301 8.28 2.01 16.44
N ALA A 302 8.80 2.33 17.63
CA ALA A 302 8.01 2.78 18.77
C ALA A 302 7.33 4.17 18.57
N GLN A 303 7.71 4.94 17.55
CA GLN A 303 7.20 6.30 17.28
C GLN A 303 6.10 6.37 16.20
N LEU A 304 5.69 5.25 15.60
CA LEU A 304 4.72 5.20 14.49
C LEU A 304 3.25 5.43 14.89
N SER A 305 2.98 5.72 16.16
CA SER A 305 1.64 6.08 16.64
C SER A 305 1.24 7.53 16.29
N GLY A 306 2.15 8.32 15.70
CA GLY A 306 1.95 9.74 15.39
C GLY A 306 2.09 10.09 13.91
N PRO A 307 1.64 11.30 13.51
CA PRO A 307 1.84 11.80 12.16
C PRO A 307 3.33 11.93 11.80
N LEU A 308 3.72 11.31 10.69
CA LEU A 308 5.06 11.46 10.13
C LEU A 308 5.17 12.77 9.33
N PRO A 309 6.35 13.41 9.31
CA PRO A 309 6.61 14.52 8.40
C PRO A 309 6.53 14.04 6.94
N VAL A 310 6.32 14.98 6.01
CA VAL A 310 6.31 14.66 4.57
C VAL A 310 7.65 14.03 4.19
N PRO A 311 7.65 12.80 3.64
CA PRO A 311 8.89 12.14 3.26
C PRO A 311 9.60 12.97 2.21
N PHE A 312 10.89 13.20 2.44
CA PHE A 312 11.73 13.91 1.51
C PHE A 312 12.53 12.90 0.68
N THR A 313 12.60 13.08 -0.65
CA THR A 313 13.46 12.25 -1.51
C THR A 313 14.41 13.12 -2.33
N ALA A 314 15.67 12.69 -2.43
CA ALA A 314 16.72 13.46 -3.12
C ALA A 314 16.48 13.58 -4.62
N ASP A 315 15.87 12.56 -5.23
CA ASP A 315 15.36 12.59 -6.60
C ASP A 315 13.90 12.09 -6.60
N PRO A 316 12.90 12.98 -6.69
CA PRO A 316 11.49 12.61 -6.58
C PRO A 316 10.96 11.80 -7.78
N LEU A 317 11.76 11.63 -8.84
CA LEU A 317 11.40 10.82 -10.02
C LEU A 317 12.22 9.52 -10.12
N GLY A 318 13.18 9.32 -9.22
CA GLY A 318 14.01 8.12 -9.17
C GLY A 318 13.27 6.91 -8.60
N ASP A 319 13.83 5.71 -8.79
CA ASP A 319 13.23 4.47 -8.30
C ASP A 319 13.15 4.40 -6.77
N ASP A 320 14.05 5.09 -6.07
CA ASP A 320 14.06 5.19 -4.61
C ASP A 320 12.91 6.04 -4.06
N ALA A 321 12.33 6.93 -4.88
CA ALA A 321 11.18 7.76 -4.52
C ALA A 321 9.83 7.07 -4.74
N LEU A 322 9.83 5.86 -5.32
CA LEU A 322 8.59 5.12 -5.52
C LEU A 322 7.97 4.74 -4.17
N SER A 323 6.70 5.13 -3.99
CA SER A 323 5.86 4.61 -2.93
C SER A 323 5.68 3.09 -3.07
N LEU A 324 5.29 2.43 -1.97
CA LEU A 324 4.87 1.04 -2.05
C LEU A 324 3.71 0.86 -3.05
N GLY A 325 2.76 1.82 -3.07
CA GLY A 325 1.61 1.80 -3.97
C GLY A 325 2.05 1.75 -5.44
N GLN A 326 2.90 2.70 -5.86
CA GLN A 326 3.39 2.73 -7.23
C GLN A 326 4.22 1.49 -7.60
N HIS A 327 5.07 1.00 -6.67
CA HIS A 327 5.84 -0.22 -6.91
C HIS A 327 4.93 -1.44 -7.10
N LEU A 328 3.91 -1.60 -6.24
CA LEU A 328 2.92 -2.68 -6.37
C LEU A 328 2.09 -2.53 -7.65
N ALA A 329 1.74 -1.32 -8.06
CA ALA A 329 1.02 -1.09 -9.31
C ALA A 329 1.82 -1.60 -10.51
N ASN A 330 3.12 -1.31 -10.55
CA ASN A 330 4.04 -1.77 -11.58
C ASN A 330 4.18 -3.31 -11.56
N GLN A 331 4.43 -3.90 -10.38
CA GLN A 331 4.71 -5.34 -10.25
C GLN A 331 3.46 -6.22 -10.48
N LEU A 332 2.29 -5.77 -10.02
CA LEU A 332 1.05 -6.54 -10.16
C LEU A 332 0.33 -6.27 -11.48
N ARG A 333 0.70 -5.17 -12.17
CA ARG A 333 0.01 -4.59 -13.32
C ARG A 333 -1.46 -4.30 -13.00
N ARG A 334 -1.69 -3.63 -11.87
CA ARG A 334 -3.02 -3.26 -11.34
C ARG A 334 -2.97 -1.86 -10.76
N THR A 335 -4.07 -1.12 -10.82
CA THR A 335 -4.18 0.14 -10.07
C THR A 335 -4.15 -0.14 -8.57
N THR A 336 -3.50 0.73 -7.79
CA THR A 336 -3.46 0.65 -6.32
C THR A 336 -3.98 1.93 -5.68
N ARG A 337 -4.57 1.84 -4.49
CA ARG A 337 -4.86 2.98 -3.61
C ARG A 337 -4.17 2.80 -2.27
N LEU A 338 -3.46 3.80 -1.77
CA LEU A 338 -2.70 3.75 -0.52
C LEU A 338 -2.66 5.12 0.17
N SER A 339 -2.46 5.18 1.49
CA SER A 339 -2.26 6.45 2.21
C SER A 339 -0.78 6.71 2.52
N TYR A 340 -0.40 7.99 2.49
CA TYR A 340 0.90 8.46 3.00
C TYR A 340 0.92 8.60 4.53
N SER A 341 -0.25 8.74 5.16
CA SER A 341 -0.41 8.93 6.61
C SER A 341 -0.98 7.69 7.29
N SER A 342 -1.07 7.74 8.62
CA SER A 342 -1.84 6.80 9.42
C SER A 342 -3.30 6.83 8.98
N GLN A 343 -3.88 5.65 8.82
CA GLN A 343 -5.25 5.45 8.40
C GLN A 343 -5.94 4.42 9.27
N GLY A 344 -7.27 4.45 9.28
CA GLY A 344 -8.05 3.50 10.05
C GLY A 344 -9.45 3.31 9.50
N VAL A 345 -10.17 2.41 10.16
CA VAL A 345 -11.60 2.21 9.98
C VAL A 345 -12.30 2.59 11.28
N ASN A 346 -13.46 3.23 11.18
CA ASN A 346 -14.28 3.57 12.33
C ASN A 346 -15.77 3.46 11.98
N ARG A 347 -16.63 3.52 12.98
CA ARG A 347 -18.08 3.64 12.84
C ARG A 347 -18.57 4.85 13.62
N PHE A 348 -19.25 5.78 12.95
CA PHE A 348 -20.09 6.78 13.60
C PHE A 348 -21.57 6.41 13.42
N GLY A 349 -22.49 7.20 13.99
CA GLY A 349 -23.92 6.91 13.99
C GLY A 349 -24.56 6.75 12.59
N ASP A 350 -23.83 7.08 11.54
CA ASP A 350 -24.22 7.01 10.13
C ASP A 350 -23.55 5.87 9.34
N GLY A 351 -22.71 5.05 9.98
CA GLY A 351 -22.15 3.83 9.40
C GLY A 351 -20.62 3.74 9.42
N PRO A 352 -20.07 2.71 8.76
CA PRO A 352 -18.63 2.48 8.66
C PRO A 352 -17.96 3.50 7.73
N MET A 353 -16.75 3.94 8.08
CA MET A 353 -15.98 4.90 7.29
C MET A 353 -14.47 4.73 7.41
N ARG A 354 -13.75 5.34 6.46
CA ARG A 354 -12.30 5.48 6.51
C ARG A 354 -11.91 6.73 7.30
N VAL A 355 -10.82 6.62 8.04
CA VAL A 355 -10.21 7.72 8.79
C VAL A 355 -8.80 7.92 8.26
N LEU A 356 -8.40 9.17 8.07
CA LEU A 356 -7.05 9.53 7.67
C LEU A 356 -6.50 10.59 8.64
N ALA A 357 -5.41 10.29 9.33
CA ALA A 357 -4.81 11.24 10.26
C ALA A 357 -4.22 12.45 9.52
N THR A 358 -4.44 13.65 10.03
CA THR A 358 -3.68 14.85 9.61
C THR A 358 -2.23 14.73 10.04
N ASP A 359 -1.35 15.60 9.53
CA ASP A 359 -0.02 15.74 10.12
C ASP A 359 -0.04 16.41 11.50
N ALA A 360 1.14 16.53 12.13
CA ALA A 360 1.31 17.16 13.44
C ALA A 360 0.92 18.65 13.48
N GLN A 361 0.78 19.30 12.33
CA GLN A 361 0.35 20.69 12.19
C GLN A 361 -1.12 20.82 11.76
N GLY A 362 -1.88 19.71 11.75
CA GLY A 362 -3.29 19.68 11.35
C GLY A 362 -3.49 19.74 9.83
N ARG A 363 -2.44 19.60 9.02
CA ARG A 363 -2.58 19.62 7.56
C ARG A 363 -3.14 18.29 7.06
N PRO A 364 -4.12 18.32 6.15
CA PRO A 364 -4.72 17.11 5.61
C PRO A 364 -3.74 16.36 4.70
N TRP A 365 -3.84 15.03 4.74
CA TRP A 365 -3.18 14.12 3.81
C TRP A 365 -4.13 13.65 2.71
N TRP A 366 -3.63 12.91 1.73
CA TRP A 366 -4.45 12.35 0.66
C TRP A 366 -4.16 10.86 0.45
N TRP A 367 -5.06 10.22 -0.28
CA TRP A 367 -4.88 8.88 -0.82
C TRP A 367 -4.11 8.98 -2.13
N GLU A 368 -3.01 8.24 -2.23
CA GLU A 368 -2.36 7.99 -3.50
C GLU A 368 -3.19 7.00 -4.32
N THR A 369 -3.45 7.34 -5.57
CA THR A 369 -3.86 6.36 -6.58
C THR A 369 -2.72 6.19 -7.55
N SER A 370 -2.27 4.95 -7.74
CA SER A 370 -1.10 4.65 -8.57
C SER A 370 -1.53 3.71 -9.69
N HIS A 371 -1.35 4.14 -10.93
CA HIS A 371 -1.51 3.29 -12.10
C HIS A 371 -0.16 2.67 -12.49
N PRO A 372 -0.15 1.47 -13.10
CA PRO A 372 1.07 0.87 -13.62
C PRO A 372 1.79 1.85 -14.56
N GLU A 373 3.09 2.04 -14.35
CA GLU A 373 3.97 2.71 -15.31
C GLU A 373 4.14 1.85 -16.56
N PRO A 374 4.47 2.46 -17.73
CA PRO A 374 4.83 1.72 -18.92
C PRO A 374 5.89 0.64 -18.65
N ASP A 375 5.65 -0.59 -19.12
CA ASP A 375 6.67 -1.63 -19.15
C ASP A 375 7.74 -1.35 -20.23
N ASP A 376 8.78 -2.17 -20.32
CA ASP A 376 9.89 -1.96 -21.26
C ASP A 376 9.42 -1.86 -22.73
N ALA A 377 8.42 -2.64 -23.13
CA ALA A 377 7.90 -2.62 -24.50
C ALA A 377 7.00 -1.40 -24.76
N GLU A 378 6.31 -0.90 -23.74
CA GLU A 378 5.58 0.37 -23.77
C GLU A 378 6.55 1.56 -23.82
N LEU A 379 7.61 1.55 -23.01
CA LEU A 379 8.67 2.56 -23.04
C LEU A 379 9.39 2.59 -24.39
N ASP A 380 9.61 1.44 -25.03
CA ASP A 380 10.19 1.37 -26.37
C ASP A 380 9.31 2.04 -27.44
N ARG A 381 7.99 1.84 -27.35
CA ARG A 381 7.04 2.49 -28.24
C ARG A 381 7.02 4.01 -28.04
N LEU A 382 7.05 4.45 -26.78
CA LEU A 382 7.13 5.88 -26.44
C LEU A 382 8.44 6.51 -26.93
N ALA A 383 9.57 5.82 -26.74
CA ALA A 383 10.88 6.28 -27.21
C ALA A 383 10.93 6.40 -28.74
N ALA A 384 10.42 5.39 -29.47
CA ALA A 384 10.39 5.39 -30.93
C ALA A 384 9.51 6.51 -31.52
N GLN A 385 8.52 7.02 -30.78
CA GLN A 385 7.73 8.19 -31.20
C GLN A 385 8.52 9.49 -31.07
N VAL A 386 9.36 9.61 -30.05
CA VAL A 386 10.22 10.79 -29.85
C VAL A 386 11.34 10.83 -30.88
N GLU A 387 11.98 9.68 -31.12
CA GLU A 387 13.11 9.56 -32.04
C GLU A 387 12.93 8.38 -33.01
N PRO A 388 12.18 8.59 -34.12
CA PRO A 388 11.89 7.53 -35.08
C PRO A 388 13.15 6.94 -35.72
N GLY A 389 13.18 5.61 -35.83
CA GLY A 389 14.26 4.87 -36.50
C GLY A 389 15.49 4.59 -35.61
N VAL A 390 15.47 5.04 -34.35
CA VAL A 390 16.52 4.73 -33.36
C VAL A 390 16.03 3.63 -32.42
N THR A 391 16.85 2.58 -32.26
CA THR A 391 16.56 1.53 -31.28
C THR A 391 16.76 2.08 -29.86
N PRO A 392 15.74 2.05 -28.99
CA PRO A 392 15.86 2.62 -27.65
C PRO A 392 16.92 1.91 -26.79
N SER A 393 17.83 2.70 -26.22
CA SER A 393 18.82 2.23 -25.25
C SER A 393 18.21 2.16 -23.84
N PRO A 394 18.83 1.43 -22.88
CA PRO A 394 18.40 1.48 -21.47
C PRO A 394 18.37 2.90 -20.90
N ARG A 395 19.30 3.76 -21.33
CA ARG A 395 19.33 5.18 -20.96
C ARG A 395 18.10 5.92 -21.50
N THR A 396 17.77 5.72 -22.78
CA THR A 396 16.58 6.32 -23.41
C THR A 396 15.30 5.88 -22.69
N ARG A 397 15.18 4.59 -22.34
CA ARG A 397 14.03 4.08 -21.55
C ARG A 397 13.93 4.79 -20.20
N ALA A 398 15.05 4.95 -19.49
CA ALA A 398 15.08 5.65 -18.21
C ALA A 398 14.68 7.13 -18.32
N GLU A 399 15.13 7.82 -19.38
CA GLU A 399 14.77 9.21 -19.67
C GLU A 399 13.27 9.36 -19.98
N VAL A 400 12.70 8.44 -20.78
CA VAL A 400 11.26 8.40 -21.08
C VAL A 400 10.45 8.09 -19.81
N LEU A 401 10.87 7.11 -19.00
CA LEU A 401 10.20 6.78 -17.74
C LEU A 401 10.23 7.98 -16.78
N ARG A 402 11.33 8.71 -16.73
CA ARG A 402 11.44 9.94 -15.93
C ARG A 402 10.46 11.01 -16.41
N ALA A 403 10.28 11.18 -17.72
CA ALA A 403 9.26 12.07 -18.29
C ALA A 403 7.83 11.63 -17.93
N VAL A 404 7.53 10.32 -17.97
CA VAL A 404 6.24 9.76 -17.53
C VAL A 404 5.98 10.09 -16.05
N ARG A 405 6.97 9.90 -15.17
CA ARG A 405 6.82 10.22 -13.74
C ARG A 405 6.64 11.72 -13.50
N ALA A 406 7.34 12.57 -14.25
CA ALA A 406 7.15 14.02 -14.20
C ALA A 406 5.73 14.42 -14.60
N LEU A 407 5.18 13.83 -15.67
CA LEU A 407 3.80 14.05 -16.08
C LEU A 407 2.80 13.63 -15.01
N LYS A 408 3.00 12.46 -14.40
CA LYS A 408 2.14 11.99 -13.29
C LYS A 408 2.16 12.94 -12.09
N ALA A 409 3.32 13.51 -11.78
CA ALA A 409 3.48 14.48 -10.70
C ALA A 409 2.78 15.82 -11.00
N VAL A 410 2.82 16.29 -12.26
CA VAL A 410 2.26 17.60 -12.66
C VAL A 410 0.76 17.53 -13.02
N MET A 411 0.33 16.47 -13.70
CA MET A 411 -1.02 16.32 -14.24
C MET A 411 -1.88 15.32 -13.45
N GLY A 412 -1.31 14.63 -12.47
CA GLY A 412 -1.97 13.57 -11.71
C GLY A 412 -1.77 12.18 -12.33
N PRO A 413 -2.03 11.10 -11.55
CA PRO A 413 -1.74 9.73 -11.96
C PRO A 413 -2.54 9.29 -13.19
N ASP A 414 -3.77 9.77 -13.35
CA ASP A 414 -4.70 9.40 -14.43
C ASP A 414 -4.18 9.77 -15.82
N VAL A 415 -3.14 10.60 -15.93
CA VAL A 415 -2.54 11.00 -17.23
C VAL A 415 -2.10 9.79 -18.07
N VAL A 416 -1.74 8.66 -17.44
CA VAL A 416 -1.34 7.44 -18.15
C VAL A 416 -2.51 6.74 -18.86
N LEU A 417 -3.75 7.09 -18.50
CA LEU A 417 -4.98 6.57 -19.12
C LEU A 417 -5.49 7.50 -20.24
N ASP A 418 -4.90 8.68 -20.41
CA ASP A 418 -5.31 9.66 -21.43
C ASP A 418 -4.95 9.14 -22.83
N ALA A 419 -5.85 9.31 -23.79
CA ALA A 419 -5.59 8.93 -25.18
C ALA A 419 -4.42 9.70 -25.80
N ALA A 420 -4.16 10.93 -25.32
CA ALA A 420 -3.02 11.76 -25.74
C ALA A 420 -1.73 11.45 -24.98
N PHE A 421 -1.71 10.45 -24.08
CA PHE A 421 -0.55 10.13 -23.24
C PHE A 421 0.78 10.04 -24.03
N PRO A 422 0.87 9.38 -25.20
CA PRO A 422 2.12 9.34 -25.96
C PRO A 422 2.62 10.71 -26.42
N ASP A 423 1.71 11.60 -26.84
CA ASP A 423 2.05 12.97 -27.24
C ASP A 423 2.49 13.83 -26.05
N LEU A 424 1.90 13.62 -24.88
CA LEU A 424 2.31 14.29 -23.64
C LEU A 424 3.71 13.86 -23.21
N VAL A 425 4.01 12.56 -23.31
CA VAL A 425 5.36 12.03 -23.07
C VAL A 425 6.35 12.67 -24.03
N ALA A 426 6.03 12.77 -25.32
CA ALA A 426 6.90 13.42 -26.29
C ALA A 426 7.17 14.90 -25.95
N GLY A 427 6.16 15.63 -25.49
CA GLY A 427 6.32 17.01 -25.01
C GLY A 427 7.18 17.13 -23.76
N ALA A 428 7.00 16.24 -22.78
CA ALA A 428 7.82 16.22 -21.57
C ALA A 428 9.29 15.84 -21.87
N VAL A 429 9.52 14.91 -22.78
CA VAL A 429 10.88 14.57 -23.26
C VAL A 429 11.50 15.75 -24.01
N ALA A 430 10.72 16.48 -24.83
CA ALA A 430 11.19 17.70 -25.47
C ALA A 430 11.62 18.76 -24.45
N VAL A 431 10.82 19.01 -23.40
CA VAL A 431 11.21 19.91 -22.31
C VAL A 431 12.49 19.46 -21.60
N ALA A 432 12.65 18.16 -21.35
CA ALA A 432 13.88 17.62 -20.77
C ALA A 432 15.10 17.83 -21.69
N GLY A 433 14.93 17.63 -23.00
CA GLY A 433 15.95 17.90 -24.02
C GLY A 433 16.34 19.38 -24.07
N MET A 434 15.35 20.28 -24.09
CA MET A 434 15.57 21.73 -24.05
C MET A 434 16.31 22.16 -22.78
N TRP A 435 15.96 21.57 -21.64
CA TRP A 435 16.61 21.83 -20.35
C TRP A 435 18.08 21.39 -20.38
N ALA A 436 18.36 20.20 -20.91
CA ALA A 436 19.72 19.68 -21.03
C ALA A 436 20.57 20.46 -22.05
N ALA A 437 19.95 20.99 -23.11
CA ALA A 437 20.62 21.82 -24.12
C ALA A 437 20.88 23.27 -23.66
N ASP A 438 20.28 23.69 -22.55
CA ASP A 438 20.44 25.05 -22.03
C ASP A 438 21.82 25.22 -21.35
N PRO A 439 22.61 26.25 -21.71
CA PRO A 439 23.95 26.43 -21.17
C PRO A 439 23.97 26.75 -19.67
N ASP A 440 22.92 27.41 -19.16
CA ASP A 440 22.85 27.84 -17.77
C ASP A 440 22.19 26.75 -16.90
N LEU A 441 21.09 26.18 -17.41
CA LEU A 441 20.23 25.26 -16.68
C LEU A 441 20.59 23.78 -16.88
N GLY A 442 21.25 23.38 -17.97
CA GLY A 442 21.57 21.98 -18.25
C GLY A 442 22.47 21.33 -17.19
N ARG A 443 23.28 22.13 -16.47
CA ARG A 443 24.13 21.68 -15.36
C ARG A 443 23.38 21.42 -14.03
N THR A 444 22.11 21.82 -13.94
CA THR A 444 21.32 21.71 -12.69
C THR A 444 20.87 20.28 -12.40
N GLY A 445 20.94 19.40 -13.40
CA GLY A 445 20.58 17.99 -13.28
C GLY A 445 19.51 17.59 -14.31
N PRO A 446 18.99 16.36 -14.19
CA PRO A 446 17.96 15.86 -15.10
C PRO A 446 16.61 16.55 -14.87
N LEU A 447 15.58 16.17 -15.65
CA LEU A 447 14.22 16.67 -15.47
C LEU A 447 13.73 16.46 -14.02
N TRP A 448 13.09 17.47 -13.43
CA TRP A 448 12.36 17.39 -12.17
C TRP A 448 10.89 17.76 -12.37
N PRO A 449 9.97 17.35 -11.47
CA PRO A 449 8.56 17.77 -11.56
C PRO A 449 8.44 19.30 -11.67
N GLN A 450 9.24 20.00 -10.88
CA GLN A 450 9.28 21.45 -10.82
C GLN A 450 9.80 22.08 -12.11
N SER A 451 10.75 21.45 -12.82
CA SER A 451 11.18 21.92 -14.16
C SER A 451 9.99 22.02 -15.10
N LEU A 452 9.19 20.95 -15.16
CA LEU A 452 8.04 20.87 -16.04
C LEU A 452 6.96 21.90 -15.65
N SER A 453 6.64 21.98 -14.35
CA SER A 453 5.70 22.98 -13.84
C SER A 453 6.14 24.42 -14.12
N GLN A 454 7.43 24.72 -13.98
CA GLN A 454 7.97 26.07 -14.23
C GLN A 454 7.92 26.44 -15.72
N VAL A 455 8.26 25.50 -16.61
CA VAL A 455 8.15 25.73 -18.06
C VAL A 455 6.69 25.97 -18.45
N VAL A 456 5.75 25.18 -17.92
CA VAL A 456 4.32 25.38 -18.19
C VAL A 456 3.82 26.72 -17.66
N ALA A 457 4.16 27.08 -16.42
CA ALA A 457 3.72 28.33 -15.80
C ALA A 457 4.29 29.58 -16.47
N ALA A 458 5.55 29.52 -16.95
CA ALA A 458 6.22 30.62 -17.62
C ALA A 458 5.80 30.77 -19.11
N HIS A 459 5.11 29.78 -19.67
CA HIS A 459 4.68 29.82 -21.06
C HIS A 459 3.60 30.90 -21.27
N PRO A 460 3.66 31.72 -22.34
CA PRO A 460 2.67 32.76 -22.60
C PRO A 460 1.21 32.29 -22.60
N LEU A 461 0.97 31.02 -22.97
CA LEU A 461 -0.36 30.41 -22.96
C LEU A 461 -0.98 30.27 -21.56
N ALA A 462 -0.18 30.20 -20.49
CA ALA A 462 -0.70 30.01 -19.15
C ALA A 462 -1.46 31.22 -18.61
N HIS A 463 -1.15 32.44 -19.04
CA HIS A 463 -1.82 33.67 -18.56
C HIS A 463 -1.97 33.74 -17.02
N GLY A 464 -1.05 33.13 -16.25
CA GLY A 464 -1.10 33.05 -14.79
C GLY A 464 -1.90 31.89 -14.19
N ALA A 465 -2.45 30.98 -15.00
CA ALA A 465 -3.14 29.76 -14.56
C ALA A 465 -2.63 28.51 -15.28
N THR A 466 -2.37 27.44 -14.52
CA THR A 466 -1.87 26.16 -15.05
C THR A 466 -2.93 25.09 -14.91
N ASP A 467 -3.92 25.11 -15.81
CA ASP A 467 -4.90 24.03 -15.88
C ASP A 467 -4.40 22.85 -16.76
N PRO A 468 -5.08 21.68 -16.72
CA PRO A 468 -4.68 20.54 -17.52
C PRO A 468 -4.76 20.77 -19.04
N ALA A 469 -5.58 21.70 -19.54
CA ALA A 469 -5.69 21.97 -20.98
C ALA A 469 -4.50 22.83 -21.45
N VAL A 470 -4.13 23.86 -20.69
CA VAL A 470 -2.94 24.67 -20.90
C VAL A 470 -1.70 23.78 -20.90
N THR A 471 -1.54 22.93 -19.88
CA THR A 471 -0.40 22.00 -19.81
C THR A 471 -0.28 21.16 -21.09
N ARG A 472 -1.38 20.58 -21.59
CA ARG A 472 -1.37 19.80 -22.85
C ARG A 472 -0.91 20.65 -24.05
N GLN A 473 -1.39 21.89 -24.16
CA GLN A 473 -1.03 22.77 -25.27
C GLN A 473 0.46 23.14 -25.23
N VAL A 474 0.98 23.51 -24.06
CA VAL A 474 2.41 23.84 -23.89
C VAL A 474 3.29 22.66 -24.23
N LEU A 475 2.94 21.45 -23.79
CA LEU A 475 3.71 20.24 -24.12
C LEU A 475 3.69 19.92 -25.62
N ALA A 476 2.55 20.14 -26.29
CA ALA A 476 2.46 20.00 -27.73
C ALA A 476 3.31 21.04 -28.48
N GLU A 477 3.38 22.27 -28.00
CA GLU A 477 4.26 23.32 -28.55
C GLU A 477 5.74 23.02 -28.30
N ALA A 478 6.09 22.54 -27.11
CA ALA A 478 7.46 22.11 -26.80
C ALA A 478 7.92 20.99 -27.75
N ALA A 479 7.08 19.96 -27.97
CA ALA A 479 7.40 18.88 -28.90
C ALA A 479 7.60 19.36 -30.34
N ARG A 480 6.81 20.36 -30.79
CA ARG A 480 7.00 20.97 -32.12
C ARG A 480 8.28 21.78 -32.19
N ALA A 481 8.47 22.74 -31.28
CA ALA A 481 9.63 23.64 -31.27
C ALA A 481 10.96 22.87 -31.15
N TRP A 482 10.99 21.81 -30.34
CA TRP A 482 12.15 20.94 -30.21
C TRP A 482 12.52 20.28 -31.55
N ARG A 483 11.54 19.65 -32.22
CA ARG A 483 11.77 19.01 -33.53
C ARG A 483 12.15 20.00 -34.61
N ASP A 484 11.48 21.15 -34.68
CA ASP A 484 11.73 22.19 -35.67
C ASP A 484 13.14 22.79 -35.51
N SER A 485 13.71 22.75 -34.30
CA SER A 485 15.09 23.16 -34.02
C SER A 485 16.14 22.09 -34.33
N GLY A 486 15.73 20.90 -34.81
CA GLY A 486 16.63 19.76 -34.95
C GLY A 486 17.16 19.25 -33.60
N ASN A 487 16.34 19.33 -32.55
CA ASN A 487 16.65 18.91 -31.19
C ASN A 487 17.81 19.70 -30.55
N THR A 488 17.83 21.02 -30.72
CA THR A 488 18.90 21.89 -30.18
C THR A 488 18.41 23.14 -29.44
N LEU A 489 17.10 23.40 -29.40
CA LEU A 489 16.52 24.59 -28.76
C LEU A 489 16.80 24.59 -27.23
N PRO A 490 17.54 25.57 -26.67
CA PRO A 490 17.66 25.70 -25.22
C PRO A 490 16.31 26.11 -24.61
N VAL A 491 16.02 25.68 -23.37
CA VAL A 491 14.74 26.00 -22.70
C VAL A 491 14.53 27.51 -22.51
N SER A 492 15.61 28.28 -22.33
CA SER A 492 15.56 29.75 -22.30
C SER A 492 15.14 30.40 -23.63
N GLY A 493 15.25 29.67 -24.74
CA GLY A 493 14.70 30.07 -26.04
C GLY A 493 13.22 29.73 -26.22
N PHE A 494 12.67 28.86 -25.36
CA PHE A 494 11.25 28.49 -25.36
C PHE A 494 10.45 29.33 -24.35
N VAL A 495 10.97 29.56 -23.15
CA VAL A 495 10.32 30.34 -22.08
C VAL A 495 11.34 31.16 -21.27
N ALA A 496 10.91 32.30 -20.74
CA ALA A 496 11.75 33.12 -19.85
C ALA A 496 11.68 32.60 -18.40
N LEU A 497 12.84 32.23 -17.84
CA LEU A 497 12.95 31.65 -16.49
C LEU A 497 13.93 32.44 -15.59
N PRO A 498 13.70 33.74 -15.34
CA PRO A 498 14.67 34.59 -14.64
C PRO A 498 14.97 34.15 -13.21
N GLY A 499 13.96 33.69 -12.45
CA GLY A 499 14.16 33.21 -11.07
C GLY A 499 15.04 31.95 -10.98
N LEU A 500 14.99 31.08 -11.99
CA LEU A 500 15.82 29.87 -12.03
C LEU A 500 17.29 30.17 -12.33
N ARG A 501 17.59 31.26 -13.06
CA ARG A 501 18.97 31.66 -13.36
C ARG A 501 19.72 32.08 -12.10
N THR A 502 19.09 32.82 -11.19
CA THR A 502 19.70 33.22 -9.92
C THR A 502 20.10 31.99 -9.08
N ALA A 503 19.22 31.00 -8.98
CA ALA A 503 19.55 29.74 -8.30
C ALA A 503 20.61 28.91 -9.04
N ALA A 504 20.64 28.95 -10.38
CA ALA A 504 21.65 28.26 -11.17
C ALA A 504 23.03 28.93 -11.07
N ASP A 505 23.09 30.25 -10.97
CA ASP A 505 24.34 31.00 -10.77
C ASP A 505 25.03 30.61 -9.47
N TRP A 506 24.25 30.36 -8.41
CA TRP A 506 24.76 29.84 -7.13
C TRP A 506 25.50 28.50 -7.29
N LEU A 507 25.11 27.64 -8.24
CA LEU A 507 25.82 26.40 -8.54
C LEU A 507 27.22 26.61 -9.16
N SER A 508 27.56 27.83 -9.56
CA SER A 508 28.89 28.16 -10.09
C SER A 508 29.97 28.20 -9.00
N ASP A 509 29.58 28.19 -7.72
CA ASP A 509 30.48 27.98 -6.58
C ASP A 509 30.16 26.64 -5.88
N PRO A 510 30.76 25.52 -6.35
CA PRO A 510 30.50 24.21 -5.78
C PRO A 510 30.83 24.11 -4.28
N ALA A 511 31.82 24.86 -3.80
CA ALA A 511 32.22 24.83 -2.39
C ALA A 511 31.14 25.47 -1.50
N ALA A 512 30.54 26.59 -1.96
CA ALA A 512 29.42 27.20 -1.25
C ALA A 512 28.18 26.29 -1.21
N VAL A 513 27.87 25.62 -2.32
CA VAL A 513 26.73 24.68 -2.39
C VAL A 513 26.96 23.46 -1.51
N ASP A 514 28.14 22.86 -1.57
CA ASP A 514 28.47 21.68 -0.79
C ASP A 514 28.47 22.00 0.71
N GLY A 515 29.02 23.17 1.10
CA GLY A 515 28.96 23.66 2.48
C GLY A 515 27.53 23.86 2.97
N ALA A 516 26.66 24.43 2.14
CA ALA A 516 25.24 24.58 2.45
C ALA A 516 24.52 23.22 2.55
N ALA A 517 24.88 22.24 1.69
CA ALA A 517 24.32 20.90 1.75
C ALA A 517 24.69 20.19 3.06
N VAL A 518 25.97 20.24 3.48
CA VAL A 518 26.43 19.67 4.75
C VAL A 518 25.65 20.25 5.92
N GLN A 519 25.48 21.58 5.96
CA GLN A 519 24.76 22.25 7.04
C GLN A 519 23.26 21.95 7.02
N ALA A 520 22.60 22.13 5.88
CA ALA A 520 21.14 22.04 5.77
C ALA A 520 20.63 20.59 5.89
N LEU A 521 21.44 19.61 5.44
CA LEU A 521 21.07 18.20 5.43
C LEU A 521 21.66 17.41 6.60
N GLY A 522 22.56 18.02 7.38
CA GLY A 522 23.26 17.34 8.47
C GLY A 522 24.10 16.15 8.00
N LEU A 523 24.78 16.29 6.85
CA LEU A 523 25.56 15.19 6.25
C LEU A 523 26.68 14.78 7.21
N THR A 524 26.77 13.47 7.48
CA THR A 524 27.79 12.93 8.39
C THR A 524 29.16 12.88 7.73
N ASP A 525 29.21 12.65 6.42
CA ASP A 525 30.41 12.76 5.58
C ASP A 525 30.24 13.93 4.58
N PRO A 526 31.05 15.00 4.67
CA PRO A 526 31.07 16.07 3.68
C PRO A 526 31.33 15.61 2.25
N ALA A 527 31.95 14.43 2.04
CA ALA A 527 32.17 13.86 0.71
C ALA A 527 30.88 13.49 -0.03
N ASP A 528 29.76 13.36 0.68
CA ASP A 528 28.44 13.08 0.08
C ASP A 528 27.76 14.33 -0.49
N ALA A 529 28.24 15.52 -0.13
CA ALA A 529 27.62 16.80 -0.52
C ALA A 529 27.44 16.98 -2.05
N PRO A 530 28.39 16.59 -2.92
CA PRO A 530 28.22 16.71 -4.37
C PRO A 530 26.99 15.98 -4.92
N ALA A 531 26.58 14.86 -4.30
CA ALA A 531 25.39 14.10 -4.71
C ALA A 531 24.08 14.86 -4.45
N HIS A 532 24.11 15.91 -3.63
CA HIS A 532 22.95 16.70 -3.24
C HIS A 532 22.84 18.06 -3.95
N ARG A 533 23.73 18.40 -4.89
CA ARG A 533 23.71 19.72 -5.57
C ARG A 533 22.40 20.01 -6.29
N THR A 534 21.84 19.04 -7.03
CA THR A 534 20.53 19.18 -7.67
C THR A 534 19.41 19.40 -6.65
N ARG A 535 19.46 18.69 -5.52
CA ARG A 535 18.52 18.90 -4.40
C ARG A 535 18.63 20.32 -3.86
N MET A 536 19.85 20.80 -3.64
CA MET A 536 20.09 22.15 -3.12
C MET A 536 19.62 23.23 -4.09
N PHE A 537 19.81 23.03 -5.40
CA PHE A 537 19.26 23.91 -6.43
C PHE A 537 17.75 24.04 -6.29
N TRP A 538 17.00 22.93 -6.25
CA TRP A 538 15.54 23.00 -6.11
C TRP A 538 15.07 23.54 -4.77
N ALA A 539 15.80 23.28 -3.69
CA ALA A 539 15.55 23.88 -2.40
C ALA A 539 15.71 25.41 -2.46
N ARG A 540 16.75 25.90 -3.15
CA ARG A 540 16.99 27.33 -3.36
C ARG A 540 15.89 27.97 -4.19
N VAL A 541 15.50 27.35 -5.31
CA VAL A 541 14.38 27.81 -6.15
C VAL A 541 13.10 27.95 -5.34
N ARG A 542 12.74 26.94 -4.54
CA ARG A 542 11.56 26.99 -3.67
C ARG A 542 11.67 28.06 -2.58
N ALA A 543 12.85 28.26 -2.01
CA ALA A 543 13.07 29.32 -1.03
C ALA A 543 12.87 30.69 -1.66
N GLU A 544 13.43 30.95 -2.85
CA GLU A 544 13.27 32.22 -3.56
C GLU A 544 11.82 32.48 -3.96
N GLU A 545 11.11 31.46 -4.48
CA GLU A 545 9.66 31.56 -4.77
C GLU A 545 8.83 31.89 -3.52
N THR A 546 9.22 31.35 -2.36
CA THR A 546 8.49 31.56 -1.11
C THR A 546 8.77 32.94 -0.51
N LEU A 547 10.05 33.35 -0.51
CA LEU A 547 10.53 34.59 0.08
C LEU A 547 10.22 35.82 -0.78
N LEU A 548 10.07 35.65 -2.10
CA LEU A 548 9.71 36.72 -3.03
C LEU A 548 8.25 36.62 -3.51
N GLY A 549 7.53 35.60 -3.05
CA GLY A 549 6.15 35.35 -3.41
C GLY A 549 5.13 36.04 -2.49
N PRO A 550 3.83 36.00 -2.84
CA PRO A 550 2.76 36.65 -2.06
C PRO A 550 2.60 36.09 -0.63
N ALA A 551 3.23 34.96 -0.31
CA ALA A 551 3.25 34.36 1.02
C ALA A 551 4.41 34.84 1.91
N ALA A 552 5.32 35.67 1.39
CA ALA A 552 6.54 36.10 2.10
C ALA A 552 6.22 36.77 3.44
N ASP A 553 5.27 37.72 3.45
CA ASP A 553 4.90 38.44 4.66
C ASP A 553 4.31 37.51 5.74
N ALA A 554 3.45 36.57 5.35
CA ALA A 554 2.90 35.58 6.28
C ALA A 554 4.00 34.65 6.84
N LEU A 555 5.03 34.35 6.04
CA LEU A 555 6.17 33.56 6.46
C LEU A 555 7.06 34.35 7.44
N THR A 556 7.33 35.62 7.15
CA THR A 556 8.08 36.54 8.02
C THR A 556 7.40 36.70 9.38
N VAL A 557 6.08 36.91 9.39
CA VAL A 557 5.27 36.95 10.62
C VAL A 557 5.44 35.68 11.43
N ARG A 558 5.36 34.52 10.78
CA ARG A 558 5.46 33.21 11.45
C ARG A 558 6.89 32.91 11.94
N ALA A 559 7.91 33.25 11.15
CA ALA A 559 9.32 33.03 11.48
C ALA A 559 9.76 33.89 12.67
N LEU A 560 9.32 35.16 12.70
CA LEU A 560 9.59 36.10 13.78
C LEU A 560 8.61 35.97 14.96
N ARG A 561 7.66 35.02 14.90
CA ARG A 561 6.60 34.81 15.90
C ARG A 561 5.81 36.08 16.22
N LEU A 562 5.53 36.87 15.19
CA LEU A 562 4.68 38.06 15.26
C LEU A 562 3.21 37.65 15.27
N ASP A 563 2.35 38.57 15.69
CA ASP A 563 0.89 38.38 15.63
C ASP A 563 0.47 38.19 14.15
N PRO A 564 -0.41 37.22 13.81
CA PRO A 564 -0.87 36.96 12.44
C PRO A 564 -1.38 38.19 11.68
N ASP A 565 -1.89 39.20 12.38
CA ASP A 565 -2.41 40.45 11.80
C ASP A 565 -1.32 41.52 11.61
N THR A 566 -0.06 41.23 11.96
CA THR A 566 1.07 42.15 11.83
C THR A 566 1.56 42.17 10.38
N ALA A 567 1.56 43.35 9.74
CA ALA A 567 2.24 43.54 8.47
C ALA A 567 3.76 43.70 8.73
N PRO A 568 4.63 42.82 8.21
CA PRO A 568 6.07 42.96 8.39
C PRO A 568 6.62 44.15 7.58
N ASP A 569 7.53 44.90 8.19
CA ASP A 569 8.27 45.99 7.56
C ASP A 569 9.53 45.46 6.84
N ASP A 570 10.26 46.34 6.14
CA ASP A 570 11.45 45.95 5.39
C ASP A 570 12.57 45.41 6.31
N ALA A 571 12.62 45.87 7.56
CA ALA A 571 13.55 45.36 8.57
C ALA A 571 13.16 43.95 9.03
N GLY A 572 11.86 43.69 9.23
CA GLY A 572 11.32 42.37 9.54
C GLY A 572 11.51 41.39 8.38
N ARG A 573 11.27 41.82 7.13
CA ARG A 573 11.53 41.01 5.94
C ARG A 573 13.02 40.66 5.78
N ALA A 574 13.93 41.54 6.18
CA ALA A 574 15.38 41.27 6.12
C ALA A 574 15.91 40.41 7.29
N ALA A 575 15.17 40.35 8.41
CA ALA A 575 15.55 39.60 9.60
C ALA A 575 15.05 38.14 9.59
N ALA A 576 13.98 37.85 8.85
CA ALA A 576 13.46 36.51 8.59
C ALA A 576 14.23 35.82 7.46
#